data_AF-A0A536I1X3-F1
#
_entry.id   AF-A0A536I1X3-F1
#
_cell.length_a   1.000
_cell.length_b   1.000
_cell.length_c   1.000
_cell.angle_alpha   90.00
_cell.angle_beta   90.00
_cell.angle_gamma   90.00
#
_symmetry.space_group_name_H-M   'P 1'
#
loop_
_entity.id
_entity.type
_entity.pdbx_description
1 polymer ?
#
loop_
_entity_poly.entity_id
_entity_poly.type
_entity_poly.pdbx_seq_one_letter_code
_entity_poly.pdbx_strand_id
1 'polypeptide(L)'
;MQAAWLRKQSGQAVVLVAIAALVLTAILALALDGGGIYLDKRQLQNAADSAALAGAELLMAVPSSYTNIHNQAMLNLLQNLPGSSKAGTVCSASCPNLKTIGLPGMSGIGSINLSAGYFVELTAPTSYSYQVSVWHTHPVAVAPIHGFQSTITLAARATAQNANLPYAVVLLQDKPAYAQWSNFSINGSPGSITMQGGGGAGNRGGMFSNASIAPGNGTPSIIFSPGNNQGDLWAVNESAADRTALNGAGVVQGQHTPSPIPLAGTHLDFPSYPEPVPPAVSYAGKTVVSGTDCLSPGQYTNAIKVQNGAEAVMLPGVYQIEANGADIQGTLRTVRPSELPYVTACGTVPVGADLGVIIEITPANNSGTTTCNKHIFSAASTSTIELTPSPQYFNISIYIETMPNWQTTCTSAPLGTNVLKFSGGSCYSILGALYGPADNMTLTGSACGSGVGQIVAWTLTVNGNGNVNETFDPSKLPYMKGLTQ
;
A
#
# COMPACT_ATOMS: atom_id res chain seq x y z
N MET A 1 79.57 -28.02 16.67
CA MET A 1 79.04 -26.66 16.98
C MET A 1 77.53 -26.60 16.78
N GLN A 2 76.72 -27.32 17.57
CA GLN A 2 75.25 -27.24 17.47
C GLN A 2 74.49 -27.26 18.83
N ALA A 3 75.12 -27.66 19.94
CA ALA A 3 74.42 -27.79 21.24
C ALA A 3 74.42 -26.53 22.13
N ALA A 4 75.24 -25.51 21.83
CA ALA A 4 75.39 -24.33 22.71
C ALA A 4 74.37 -23.21 22.44
N TRP A 5 73.64 -23.25 21.31
CA TRP A 5 72.67 -22.21 20.94
C TRP A 5 71.30 -22.38 21.62
N LEU A 6 70.97 -23.59 22.10
CA LEU A 6 69.68 -23.87 22.75
C LEU A 6 69.61 -23.37 24.21
N ARG A 7 70.74 -23.23 24.91
CA ARG A 7 70.76 -22.84 26.35
C ARG A 7 70.62 -21.34 26.62
N LYS A 8 70.78 -20.46 25.61
CA LYS A 8 70.66 -19.00 25.76
C LYS A 8 69.30 -18.41 25.37
N GLN A 9 68.38 -19.23 24.83
CA GLN A 9 67.03 -18.81 24.44
C GLN A 9 65.93 -19.22 25.44
N SER A 10 66.26 -19.96 26.50
CA SER A 10 65.28 -20.49 27.47
C SER A 10 64.60 -19.41 28.32
N GLY A 11 65.24 -18.25 28.57
CA GLY A 11 64.62 -17.14 29.30
C GLY A 11 63.67 -16.29 28.45
N GLN A 12 64.03 -16.04 27.19
CA GLN A 12 63.20 -15.28 26.25
C GLN A 12 61.94 -16.07 25.84
N ALA A 13 62.06 -17.39 25.70
CA ALA A 13 60.94 -18.27 25.39
C ALA A 13 59.82 -18.16 26.44
N VAL A 14 60.15 -18.11 27.74
CA VAL A 14 59.15 -17.97 28.81
C VAL A 14 58.41 -16.64 28.73
N VAL A 15 59.12 -15.54 28.43
CA VAL A 15 58.50 -14.21 28.27
C VAL A 15 57.56 -14.18 27.06
N LEU A 16 57.99 -14.75 25.93
CA LEU A 16 57.15 -14.85 24.72
C LEU A 16 55.92 -15.72 24.96
N VAL A 17 56.05 -16.84 25.67
CA VAL A 17 54.93 -17.71 26.03
C VAL A 17 53.96 -16.99 26.98
N ALA A 18 54.46 -16.24 27.96
CA ALA A 18 53.62 -15.48 28.88
C ALA A 18 52.81 -14.38 28.16
N ILE A 19 53.46 -13.65 27.25
CA ILE A 19 52.78 -12.62 26.43
C ILE A 19 51.79 -13.27 25.46
N ALA A 20 52.17 -14.37 24.79
CA ALA A 20 51.29 -15.09 23.88
C ALA A 20 50.07 -15.66 24.61
N ALA A 21 50.25 -16.24 25.79
CA ALA A 21 49.15 -16.71 26.63
C ALA A 21 48.20 -15.57 27.01
N LEU A 22 48.73 -14.41 27.43
CA LEU A 22 47.92 -13.22 27.72
C LEU A 22 47.10 -12.78 26.51
N VAL A 23 47.74 -12.65 25.34
CA VAL A 23 47.06 -12.25 24.09
C VAL A 23 46.00 -13.27 23.68
N LEU A 24 46.28 -14.56 23.76
CA LEU A 24 45.32 -15.62 23.43
C LEU A 24 44.13 -15.63 24.40
N THR A 25 44.36 -15.41 25.70
CA THR A 25 43.26 -15.29 26.68
C THR A 25 42.40 -14.05 26.43
N ALA A 26 43.01 -12.93 26.04
CA ALA A 26 42.28 -11.72 25.68
C ALA A 26 41.43 -11.90 24.41
N ILE A 27 41.95 -12.60 23.40
CA ILE A 27 41.19 -12.93 22.18
C ILE A 27 40.05 -13.91 22.50
N LEU A 28 40.29 -14.91 23.35
CA LEU A 28 39.25 -15.85 23.78
C LEU A 28 38.13 -15.15 24.54
N ALA A 29 38.47 -14.23 25.44
CA ALA A 29 37.51 -13.39 26.17
C ALA A 29 36.60 -12.62 25.21
N LEU A 30 37.21 -11.96 24.21
CA LEU A 30 36.47 -11.23 23.18
C LEU A 30 35.62 -12.15 22.31
N ALA A 31 36.12 -13.35 21.97
CA ALA A 31 35.40 -14.31 21.15
C ALA A 31 34.16 -14.87 21.86
N LEU A 32 34.23 -15.11 23.18
CA LEU A 32 33.11 -15.61 23.98
C LEU A 32 32.04 -14.53 24.15
N ASP A 33 32.40 -13.36 24.65
CA ASP A 33 31.44 -12.27 24.88
C ASP A 33 30.91 -11.71 23.55
N GLY A 34 31.79 -11.46 22.58
CA GLY A 34 31.42 -10.94 21.26
C GLY A 34 30.60 -11.93 20.44
N GLY A 35 30.91 -13.23 20.53
CA GLY A 35 30.14 -14.29 19.88
C GLY A 35 28.72 -14.41 20.46
N GLY A 36 28.59 -14.37 21.79
CA GLY A 36 27.29 -14.38 22.48
C GLY A 36 26.43 -13.18 22.10
N ILE A 37 27.01 -11.97 22.17
CA ILE A 37 26.34 -10.72 21.77
C ILE A 37 25.87 -10.79 20.32
N TYR A 38 26.71 -11.27 19.40
CA TYR A 38 26.37 -11.33 17.98
C TYR A 38 25.21 -12.30 17.70
N LEU A 39 25.23 -13.49 18.31
CA LEU A 39 24.17 -14.48 18.14
C LEU A 39 22.84 -13.98 18.71
N ASP A 40 22.87 -13.39 19.90
CA ASP A 40 21.70 -12.82 20.56
C ASP A 40 21.13 -11.63 19.76
N LYS A 41 21.99 -10.77 19.21
CA LYS A 41 21.58 -9.69 18.32
C LYS A 41 20.88 -10.20 17.05
N ARG A 42 21.34 -11.30 16.45
CA ARG A 42 20.66 -11.93 15.31
C ARG A 42 19.33 -12.54 15.70
N GLN A 43 19.26 -13.19 16.86
CA GLN A 43 18.03 -13.76 17.38
C GLN A 43 16.98 -12.67 17.65
N LEU A 44 17.39 -11.56 18.26
CA LEU A 44 16.54 -10.37 18.45
C LEU A 44 15.97 -9.84 17.14
N GLN A 45 16.81 -9.73 16.09
CA GLN A 45 16.36 -9.23 14.80
C GLN A 45 15.33 -10.18 14.17
N ASN A 46 15.63 -11.48 14.11
CA ASN A 46 14.72 -12.49 13.58
C ASN A 46 13.37 -12.49 14.33
N ALA A 47 13.40 -12.32 15.65
CA ALA A 47 12.21 -12.25 16.48
C ALA A 47 11.38 -11.00 16.18
N ALA A 48 12.04 -9.83 16.08
CA ALA A 48 11.39 -8.57 15.74
C ALA A 48 10.76 -8.62 14.33
N ASP A 49 11.48 -9.16 13.34
CA ASP A 49 11.03 -9.30 11.96
C ASP A 49 9.79 -10.19 11.86
N SER A 50 9.83 -11.37 12.48
CA SER A 50 8.69 -12.30 12.53
C SER A 50 7.47 -11.67 13.22
N ALA A 51 7.69 -10.96 14.33
CA ALA A 51 6.63 -10.28 15.06
C ALA A 51 6.02 -9.12 14.27
N ALA A 52 6.85 -8.34 13.58
CA ALA A 52 6.40 -7.22 12.76
C ALA A 52 5.51 -7.71 11.62
N LEU A 53 5.95 -8.74 10.89
CA LEU A 53 5.17 -9.33 9.80
C LEU A 53 3.83 -9.89 10.32
N ALA A 54 3.84 -10.60 11.44
CA ALA A 54 2.64 -11.17 12.03
C ALA A 54 1.64 -10.09 12.50
N GLY A 55 2.11 -8.99 13.09
CA GLY A 55 1.24 -7.86 13.42
C GLY A 55 0.65 -7.19 12.17
N ALA A 56 1.48 -6.97 11.15
CA ALA A 56 1.06 -6.35 9.89
C ALA A 56 -0.03 -7.15 9.16
N GLU A 57 -0.09 -8.48 9.31
CA GLU A 57 -1.12 -9.32 8.69
C GLU A 57 -2.56 -8.97 9.08
N LEU A 58 -2.77 -8.44 10.29
CA LEU A 58 -4.10 -8.06 10.78
C LEU A 58 -4.40 -6.57 10.60
N LEU A 59 -3.51 -5.80 9.97
CA LEU A 59 -3.78 -4.42 9.60
C LEU A 59 -4.89 -4.34 8.53
N MET A 60 -5.40 -3.13 8.31
CA MET A 60 -6.44 -2.83 7.31
C MET A 60 -7.79 -3.52 7.52
N ALA A 61 -7.93 -4.29 8.60
CA ALA A 61 -9.22 -4.65 9.13
C ALA A 61 -9.89 -3.41 9.75
N VAL A 62 -11.08 -3.09 9.26
CA VAL A 62 -11.97 -2.05 9.79
C VAL A 62 -13.17 -2.71 10.48
N PRO A 63 -13.50 -2.35 11.73
CA PRO A 63 -12.69 -1.51 12.62
C PRO A 63 -11.41 -2.25 13.06
N SER A 64 -10.32 -1.51 13.26
CA SER A 64 -9.05 -2.08 13.70
C SER A 64 -9.13 -2.59 15.14
N SER A 65 -8.68 -3.83 15.38
CA SER A 65 -8.47 -4.37 16.73
C SER A 65 -6.98 -4.39 17.04
N TYR A 66 -6.47 -3.32 17.64
CA TYR A 66 -5.06 -3.25 18.03
C TYR A 66 -4.71 -4.33 19.04
N THR A 67 -5.63 -4.69 19.92
CA THR A 67 -5.47 -5.84 20.82
C THR A 67 -5.16 -7.14 20.07
N ASN A 68 -5.89 -7.46 19.00
CA ASN A 68 -5.63 -8.66 18.20
C ASN A 68 -4.29 -8.57 17.45
N ILE A 69 -3.99 -7.41 16.87
CA ILE A 69 -2.73 -7.12 16.17
C ILE A 69 -1.54 -7.34 17.12
N HIS A 70 -1.56 -6.72 18.30
CA HIS A 70 -0.50 -6.87 19.32
C HIS A 70 -0.39 -8.30 19.82
N ASN A 71 -1.51 -8.99 20.07
CA ASN A 71 -1.48 -10.40 20.46
C ASN A 71 -0.81 -11.27 19.40
N GLN A 72 -1.13 -11.09 18.11
CA GLN A 72 -0.52 -11.86 17.03
C GLN A 72 0.99 -11.59 16.88
N ALA A 73 1.41 -10.32 16.98
CA ALA A 73 2.83 -9.96 16.98
C ALA A 73 3.58 -10.58 18.17
N MET A 74 3.01 -10.49 19.38
CA MET A 74 3.57 -11.06 20.60
C MET A 74 3.73 -12.58 20.54
N LEU A 75 2.75 -13.29 19.97
CA LEU A 75 2.81 -14.74 19.80
C LEU A 75 4.03 -15.16 18.96
N ASN A 76 4.30 -14.45 17.87
CA ASN A 76 5.43 -14.74 16.98
C ASN A 76 6.77 -14.28 17.59
N LEU A 77 6.78 -13.15 18.29
CA LEU A 77 7.96 -12.65 18.98
C LEU A 77 8.50 -13.68 19.98
N LEU A 78 7.64 -14.15 20.89
CA LEU A 78 8.02 -15.01 22.00
C LEU A 78 8.45 -16.41 21.56
N GLN A 79 7.98 -16.90 20.41
CA GLN A 79 8.47 -18.15 19.82
C GLN A 79 9.95 -18.08 19.43
N ASN A 80 10.44 -16.88 19.11
CA ASN A 80 11.81 -16.66 18.66
C ASN A 80 12.76 -16.19 19.78
N LEU A 81 12.22 -15.86 20.97
CA LEU A 81 13.01 -15.41 22.13
C LEU A 81 13.12 -16.51 23.20
N PRO A 82 14.34 -16.97 23.54
CA PRO A 82 14.54 -18.08 24.46
C PRO A 82 14.33 -17.63 25.90
N GLY A 83 13.78 -18.51 26.75
CA GLY A 83 13.53 -18.19 28.17
C GLY A 83 12.44 -17.12 28.40
N SER A 84 11.79 -16.66 27.34
CA SER A 84 10.61 -15.81 27.44
C SER A 84 9.38 -16.64 27.85
N SER A 85 8.42 -16.01 28.53
CA SER A 85 7.18 -16.70 28.90
C SER A 85 6.30 -16.94 27.67
N LYS A 86 5.78 -18.16 27.52
CA LYS A 86 4.98 -18.57 26.35
C LYS A 86 3.75 -17.67 26.20
N ALA A 87 3.55 -17.21 24.99
CA ALA A 87 2.61 -16.17 24.61
C ALA A 87 1.13 -16.50 24.90
N GLY A 88 0.37 -15.46 25.27
CA GLY A 88 -1.05 -15.56 25.60
C GLY A 88 -1.43 -15.15 27.02
N THR A 89 -0.49 -14.65 27.84
CA THR A 89 -0.79 -14.12 29.19
C THR A 89 -0.31 -12.67 29.40
N VAL A 90 0.77 -12.23 28.72
CA VAL A 90 1.35 -10.88 28.92
C VAL A 90 0.49 -9.76 28.31
N CYS A 91 -0.17 -10.02 27.17
CA CYS A 91 -0.97 -9.03 26.43
C CYS A 91 -2.48 -9.37 26.39
N SER A 92 -2.86 -10.64 26.47
CA SER A 92 -4.23 -11.10 26.18
C SER A 92 -5.32 -10.64 27.15
N ALA A 93 -5.01 -10.40 28.43
CA ALA A 93 -6.00 -10.04 29.44
C ALA A 93 -6.16 -8.51 29.65
N SER A 94 -5.27 -7.70 29.08
CA SER A 94 -5.18 -6.27 29.40
C SER A 94 -4.63 -5.38 28.29
N CYS A 95 -4.39 -5.91 27.07
CA CYS A 95 -3.86 -5.07 26.00
C CYS A 95 -4.86 -3.98 25.60
N PRO A 96 -4.53 -2.70 25.86
CA PRO A 96 -5.42 -1.61 25.54
C PRO A 96 -5.54 -1.52 24.03
N ASN A 97 -6.71 -1.09 23.53
CA ASN A 97 -6.91 -0.87 22.10
C ASN A 97 -6.25 0.44 21.67
N LEU A 98 -4.92 0.52 21.80
CA LEU A 98 -4.08 1.66 21.47
C LEU A 98 -3.16 1.28 20.31
N LYS A 99 -2.82 2.27 19.48
CA LYS A 99 -1.84 2.08 18.39
C LYS A 99 -0.46 1.66 18.91
N THR A 100 -0.07 2.08 20.10
CA THR A 100 1.26 1.84 20.66
C THR A 100 1.18 1.36 22.10
N ILE A 101 1.96 0.34 22.42
CA ILE A 101 2.14 -0.21 23.77
C ILE A 101 3.63 -0.50 24.02
N GLY A 102 4.05 -0.50 25.28
CA GLY A 102 5.44 -0.84 25.63
C GLY A 102 6.45 0.29 25.39
N LEU A 103 5.99 1.54 25.35
CA LEU A 103 6.83 2.74 25.17
C LEU A 103 8.09 2.68 26.07
N PRO A 104 9.24 3.18 25.58
CA PRO A 104 10.46 3.24 26.37
C PRO A 104 10.28 4.06 27.64
N GLY A 105 10.73 3.52 28.78
CA GLY A 105 10.79 4.25 30.05
C GLY A 105 11.95 5.26 30.10
N MET A 106 12.15 5.88 31.26
CA MET A 106 13.27 6.84 31.49
C MET A 106 14.66 6.21 31.29
N SER A 107 14.76 4.87 31.32
CA SER A 107 15.98 4.12 31.03
C SER A 107 16.23 3.88 29.54
N GLY A 108 15.33 4.29 28.64
CA GLY A 108 15.44 4.04 27.20
C GLY A 108 15.15 2.59 26.77
N ILE A 109 14.59 1.77 27.66
CA ILE A 109 14.20 0.37 27.43
C ILE A 109 12.68 0.27 27.44
N GLY A 110 12.09 -0.58 26.58
CA GLY A 110 10.65 -0.83 26.52
C GLY A 110 10.04 -1.20 27.87
N SER A 111 8.77 -0.85 28.08
CA SER A 111 8.10 -1.02 29.38
C SER A 111 7.44 -2.38 29.58
N ILE A 112 7.20 -3.14 28.50
CA ILE A 112 6.67 -4.51 28.60
C ILE A 112 7.84 -5.47 28.79
N ASN A 113 7.93 -6.10 29.97
CA ASN A 113 8.94 -7.09 30.31
C ASN A 113 8.49 -8.50 29.89
N LEU A 114 9.33 -9.18 29.10
CA LEU A 114 9.05 -10.52 28.54
C LEU A 114 9.73 -11.66 29.32
N SER A 115 10.29 -11.35 30.48
CA SER A 115 11.21 -12.22 31.25
C SER A 115 12.56 -12.38 30.56
N ALA A 116 13.51 -13.05 31.24
CA ALA A 116 14.86 -13.30 30.75
C ALA A 116 15.63 -12.04 30.28
N GLY A 117 15.28 -10.85 30.80
CA GLY A 117 15.94 -9.59 30.43
C GLY A 117 15.47 -8.97 29.11
N TYR A 118 14.42 -9.52 28.48
CA TYR A 118 13.83 -9.00 27.24
C TYR A 118 12.73 -7.98 27.52
N PHE A 119 12.66 -6.97 26.67
CA PHE A 119 11.64 -5.91 26.71
C PHE A 119 11.16 -5.58 25.30
N VAL A 120 9.93 -5.08 25.17
CA VAL A 120 9.35 -4.80 23.85
C VAL A 120 8.48 -3.54 23.84
N GLU A 121 8.47 -2.90 22.68
CA GLU A 121 7.52 -1.87 22.25
C GLU A 121 6.88 -2.35 20.94
N LEU A 122 5.56 -2.23 20.87
CA LEU A 122 4.78 -2.58 19.70
C LEU A 122 3.98 -1.36 19.27
N THR A 123 4.04 -1.02 17.99
CA THR A 123 3.33 0.15 17.47
C THR A 123 2.77 -0.10 16.08
N ALA A 124 1.60 0.46 15.80
CA ALA A 124 1.01 0.60 14.48
C ALA A 124 1.03 2.09 14.08
N PRO A 125 2.15 2.61 13.53
CA PRO A 125 2.29 4.03 13.26
C PRO A 125 1.24 4.55 12.27
N THR A 126 0.98 3.79 11.22
CA THR A 126 -0.07 4.04 10.21
C THR A 126 -1.05 2.87 10.16
N SER A 127 -2.15 3.02 9.41
CA SER A 127 -3.14 1.97 9.15
C SER A 127 -2.57 0.75 8.41
N TYR A 128 -1.39 0.89 7.80
CA TYR A 128 -0.74 -0.11 6.95
C TYR A 128 0.70 -0.44 7.37
N SER A 129 1.23 0.16 8.45
CA SER A 129 2.57 -0.16 8.98
C SER A 129 2.50 -0.63 10.43
N TYR A 130 3.33 -1.61 10.75
CA TYR A 130 3.48 -2.17 12.08
C TYR A 130 4.97 -2.28 12.42
N GLN A 131 5.35 -1.84 13.60
CA GLN A 131 6.73 -1.83 14.03
C GLN A 131 6.87 -2.47 15.41
N VAL A 132 7.94 -3.24 15.55
CA VAL A 132 8.35 -3.92 16.77
C VAL A 132 9.76 -3.48 17.13
N SER A 133 9.93 -2.97 18.35
CA SER A 133 11.25 -2.70 18.93
C SER A 133 11.45 -3.63 20.11
N VAL A 134 12.57 -4.36 20.14
CA VAL A 134 12.88 -5.35 21.17
C VAL A 134 14.23 -5.00 21.77
N TRP A 135 14.34 -5.05 23.10
CA TRP A 135 15.58 -4.87 23.83
C TRP A 135 15.91 -6.14 24.62
N HIS A 136 17.19 -6.39 24.84
CA HIS A 136 17.66 -7.45 25.73
C HIS A 136 18.83 -6.96 26.57
N THR A 137 18.81 -7.27 27.86
CA THR A 137 19.94 -7.04 28.76
C THR A 137 20.79 -8.31 28.81
N HIS A 138 21.81 -8.36 27.94
CA HIS A 138 22.68 -9.53 27.78
C HIS A 138 23.77 -9.54 28.87
N PRO A 139 23.90 -10.62 29.66
CA PRO A 139 25.00 -10.78 30.59
C PRO A 139 26.29 -11.15 29.84
N VAL A 140 27.38 -10.42 30.11
CA VAL A 140 28.71 -10.71 29.56
C VAL A 140 29.53 -11.50 30.58
N ALA A 141 30.20 -12.56 30.14
CA ALA A 141 30.84 -13.53 31.02
C ALA A 141 32.25 -13.10 31.45
N VAL A 142 33.01 -12.46 30.55
CA VAL A 142 34.42 -12.17 30.79
C VAL A 142 34.67 -10.68 31.06
N ALA A 143 33.92 -9.79 30.43
CA ALA A 143 34.04 -8.34 30.61
C ALA A 143 34.06 -7.86 32.09
N PRO A 144 33.17 -8.32 33.00
CA PRO A 144 33.20 -7.88 34.40
C PRO A 144 34.46 -8.31 35.18
N ILE A 145 35.15 -9.38 34.77
CA ILE A 145 36.45 -9.78 35.37
C ILE A 145 37.51 -8.68 35.17
N HIS A 146 37.37 -7.89 34.11
CA HIS A 146 38.27 -6.80 33.76
C HIS A 146 37.74 -5.42 34.18
N GLY A 147 36.71 -5.36 35.04
CA GLY A 147 36.15 -4.11 35.56
C GLY A 147 35.18 -3.40 34.63
N PHE A 148 34.77 -4.03 33.52
CA PHE A 148 33.68 -3.52 32.68
C PHE A 148 32.31 -3.86 33.29
N GLN A 149 31.25 -3.29 32.70
CA GLN A 149 29.89 -3.62 33.11
C GLN A 149 29.60 -5.12 32.91
N SER A 150 28.79 -5.69 33.80
CA SER A 150 28.40 -7.11 33.75
C SER A 150 27.29 -7.40 32.74
N THR A 151 26.71 -6.36 32.14
CA THR A 151 25.65 -6.47 31.14
C THR A 151 25.83 -5.45 30.02
N ILE A 152 25.28 -5.78 28.85
CA ILE A 152 25.14 -4.88 27.71
C ILE A 152 23.69 -4.91 27.22
N THR A 153 23.15 -3.76 26.84
CA THR A 153 21.82 -3.68 26.25
C THR A 153 21.91 -3.79 24.74
N LEU A 154 21.24 -4.80 24.18
CA LEU A 154 21.05 -4.99 22.75
C LEU A 154 19.65 -4.51 22.38
N ALA A 155 19.48 -3.96 21.19
CA ALA A 155 18.19 -3.53 20.68
C ALA A 155 18.04 -3.93 19.22
N ALA A 156 16.87 -4.40 18.81
CA ALA A 156 16.50 -4.66 17.42
C ALA A 156 15.17 -3.98 17.11
N ARG A 157 15.02 -3.52 15.88
CA ARG A 157 13.80 -2.88 15.39
C ARG A 157 13.46 -3.47 14.03
N ALA A 158 12.19 -3.75 13.82
CA ALA A 158 11.65 -4.22 12.56
C ALA A 158 10.34 -3.48 12.28
N THR A 159 10.14 -3.12 11.02
CA THR A 159 8.89 -2.56 10.53
C THR A 159 8.39 -3.44 9.40
N ALA A 160 7.11 -3.78 9.42
CA ALA A 160 6.44 -4.46 8.33
C ALA A 160 5.28 -3.60 7.85
N GLN A 161 4.97 -3.72 6.56
CA GLN A 161 3.83 -3.06 5.94
C GLN A 161 2.86 -4.11 5.40
N ASN A 162 1.58 -3.77 5.45
CA ASN A 162 0.50 -4.48 4.76
C ASN A 162 -0.48 -3.41 4.26
N ALA A 163 -0.52 -3.21 2.94
CA ALA A 163 -1.44 -2.28 2.28
C ALA A 163 -2.47 -2.99 1.37
N ASN A 164 -2.75 -4.28 1.56
CA ASN A 164 -3.83 -4.96 0.82
C ASN A 164 -5.24 -4.43 1.23
N LEU A 165 -5.78 -3.49 0.46
CA LEU A 165 -7.11 -2.88 0.67
C LEU A 165 -8.22 -3.81 0.15
N PRO A 166 -9.04 -4.44 1.02
CA PRO A 166 -10.05 -5.42 0.58
C PRO A 166 -11.35 -4.78 0.07
N TYR A 167 -11.29 -3.56 -0.47
CA TYR A 167 -12.44 -2.75 -0.86
C TYR A 167 -12.40 -2.46 -2.37
N ALA A 168 -13.55 -2.40 -3.03
CA ALA A 168 -13.61 -2.00 -4.44
C ALA A 168 -13.29 -0.52 -4.61
N VAL A 169 -13.78 0.30 -3.67
CA VAL A 169 -13.55 1.75 -3.68
C VAL A 169 -13.00 2.18 -2.32
N VAL A 170 -11.87 2.88 -2.34
CA VAL A 170 -11.20 3.43 -1.15
C VAL A 170 -10.96 4.91 -1.37
N LEU A 171 -11.55 5.73 -0.50
CA LEU A 171 -11.48 7.18 -0.61
C LEU A 171 -10.82 7.78 0.62
N LEU A 172 -9.66 8.39 0.40
CA LEU A 172 -8.70 8.66 1.46
C LEU A 172 -8.75 10.10 2.00
N GLN A 173 -9.55 10.98 1.41
CA GLN A 173 -9.71 12.37 1.88
C GLN A 173 -10.20 12.42 3.33
N ASP A 174 -9.45 13.13 4.18
CA ASP A 174 -9.90 13.40 5.54
C ASP A 174 -10.65 14.70 5.59
N LYS A 175 -11.92 14.65 5.97
CA LYS A 175 -12.76 15.82 6.14
C LYS A 175 -12.28 16.62 7.36
N PRO A 176 -11.76 17.85 7.20
CA PRO A 176 -11.53 18.73 8.34
C PRO A 176 -12.82 18.95 9.12
N ALA A 177 -12.74 19.23 10.42
CA ALA A 177 -13.90 19.35 11.31
C ALA A 177 -15.01 20.33 10.84
N TYR A 178 -14.72 21.25 9.92
CA TYR A 178 -15.65 22.26 9.39
C TYR A 178 -15.98 22.12 7.91
N ALA A 179 -15.43 21.12 7.22
CA ALA A 179 -15.73 20.90 5.82
C ALA A 179 -17.14 20.32 5.64
N GLN A 180 -17.81 20.63 4.53
CA GLN A 180 -19.16 20.15 4.24
C GLN A 180 -19.20 19.06 3.15
N TRP A 181 -18.06 18.77 2.53
CA TRP A 181 -17.95 17.84 1.41
C TRP A 181 -17.92 16.37 1.87
N SER A 182 -18.15 15.48 0.91
CA SER A 182 -18.16 14.03 1.06
C SER A 182 -17.10 13.45 0.12
N ASN A 183 -16.44 12.36 0.49
CA ASN A 183 -15.40 11.77 -0.36
C ASN A 183 -15.99 11.10 -1.58
N PHE A 184 -17.14 10.47 -1.38
CA PHE A 184 -17.95 9.94 -2.45
C PHE A 184 -19.13 10.87 -2.70
N SER A 185 -19.43 11.14 -3.97
CA SER A 185 -20.62 11.89 -4.36
C SER A 185 -21.16 11.38 -5.69
N ILE A 186 -22.49 11.29 -5.78
CA ILE A 186 -23.19 11.12 -7.05
C ILE A 186 -23.95 12.41 -7.37
N ASN A 187 -23.57 13.08 -8.46
CA ASN A 187 -24.24 14.31 -8.91
C ASN A 187 -25.32 14.06 -9.97
N GLY A 188 -25.34 12.87 -10.56
CA GLY A 188 -26.34 12.46 -11.55
C GLY A 188 -27.74 12.30 -10.95
N SER A 189 -28.78 12.57 -11.75
CA SER A 189 -30.17 12.34 -11.37
C SER A 189 -30.95 11.70 -12.54
N PRO A 190 -31.11 10.36 -12.56
CA PRO A 190 -30.55 9.36 -11.63
C PRO A 190 -29.11 8.98 -12.03
N GLY A 191 -28.15 9.05 -11.10
CA GLY A 191 -26.84 8.43 -11.26
C GLY A 191 -26.69 7.24 -10.31
N SER A 192 -25.95 6.20 -10.70
CA SER A 192 -25.70 5.05 -9.83
C SER A 192 -24.33 4.44 -10.04
N ILE A 193 -23.85 3.71 -9.03
CA ILE A 193 -22.70 2.83 -9.11
C ILE A 193 -23.11 1.41 -8.74
N THR A 194 -22.73 0.45 -9.57
CA THR A 194 -22.86 -0.98 -9.29
C THR A 194 -21.49 -1.54 -9.01
N MET A 195 -21.32 -2.20 -7.86
CA MET A 195 -20.12 -2.92 -7.49
C MET A 195 -20.40 -4.42 -7.63
N GLN A 196 -19.66 -5.05 -8.54
CA GLN A 196 -19.76 -6.46 -8.88
C GLN A 196 -18.57 -7.24 -8.37
N GLY A 197 -18.81 -8.47 -7.91
CA GLY A 197 -17.76 -9.31 -7.30
C GLY A 197 -17.55 -9.03 -5.81
N GLY A 198 -16.58 -9.72 -5.20
CA GLY A 198 -16.32 -9.69 -3.75
C GLY A 198 -16.61 -10.99 -2.99
N GLY A 199 -16.58 -12.14 -3.66
CA GLY A 199 -17.05 -13.42 -3.10
C GLY A 199 -16.52 -13.77 -1.70
N GLY A 200 -17.43 -13.85 -0.71
CA GLY A 200 -17.23 -14.51 0.58
C GLY A 200 -16.86 -13.58 1.75
N ALA A 201 -17.06 -14.07 2.97
CA ALA A 201 -16.96 -13.30 4.23
C ALA A 201 -15.61 -12.59 4.51
N GLY A 202 -14.56 -12.88 3.73
CA GLY A 202 -13.25 -12.21 3.81
C GLY A 202 -13.03 -11.08 2.80
N ASN A 203 -13.89 -10.94 1.79
CA ASN A 203 -13.75 -10.01 0.68
C ASN A 203 -14.74 -8.86 0.86
N ARG A 204 -14.26 -7.73 1.37
CA ARG A 204 -15.07 -6.58 1.82
C ARG A 204 -15.43 -5.65 0.68
N GLY A 205 -15.70 -6.20 -0.51
CA GLY A 205 -15.74 -5.57 -1.85
C GLY A 205 -16.68 -4.37 -2.08
N GLY A 206 -17.13 -3.69 -1.03
CA GLY A 206 -17.84 -2.42 -1.08
C GLY A 206 -16.91 -1.22 -0.99
N MET A 207 -17.37 -0.18 -0.30
CA MET A 207 -16.75 1.13 -0.30
C MET A 207 -16.26 1.50 1.09
N PHE A 208 -15.03 2.01 1.16
CA PHE A 208 -14.49 2.64 2.34
C PHE A 208 -14.22 4.13 2.09
N SER A 209 -14.56 4.98 3.06
CA SER A 209 -14.34 6.41 3.01
C SER A 209 -13.82 6.95 4.35
N ASN A 210 -12.74 7.74 4.30
CA ASN A 210 -12.27 8.54 5.45
C ASN A 210 -13.22 9.68 5.84
N ALA A 211 -14.19 10.03 4.99
CA ALA A 211 -15.24 10.99 5.29
C ALA A 211 -16.63 10.45 4.92
N SER A 212 -17.57 11.32 4.57
CA SER A 212 -18.94 10.93 4.19
C SER A 212 -19.03 10.26 2.84
N ILE A 213 -20.05 9.41 2.69
CA ILE A 213 -20.51 8.83 1.43
C ILE A 213 -21.85 9.47 1.06
N ALA A 214 -21.86 10.39 0.09
CA ALA A 214 -23.09 11.03 -0.37
C ALA A 214 -23.70 10.26 -1.56
N PRO A 215 -24.84 9.56 -1.40
CA PRO A 215 -25.43 8.74 -2.46
C PRO A 215 -26.14 9.57 -3.54
N GLY A 216 -26.20 10.89 -3.41
CA GLY A 216 -26.98 11.74 -4.32
C GLY A 216 -28.48 11.49 -4.19
N ASN A 217 -29.23 11.77 -5.27
CA ASN A 217 -30.70 11.71 -5.31
C ASN A 217 -31.24 10.49 -6.09
N GLY A 218 -30.36 9.59 -6.54
CA GLY A 218 -30.74 8.38 -7.28
C GLY A 218 -31.42 7.33 -6.39
N THR A 219 -32.22 6.46 -6.97
CA THR A 219 -32.77 5.29 -6.26
C THR A 219 -32.96 4.15 -7.26
N PRO A 220 -32.09 3.11 -7.27
CA PRO A 220 -30.89 2.97 -6.43
C PRO A 220 -29.74 3.91 -6.84
N SER A 221 -28.93 4.28 -5.85
CA SER A 221 -27.68 5.01 -6.05
C SER A 221 -26.46 4.09 -5.96
N ILE A 222 -26.49 3.12 -5.04
CA ILE A 222 -25.40 2.17 -4.83
C ILE A 222 -25.98 0.77 -4.89
N ILE A 223 -25.40 -0.08 -5.73
CA ILE A 223 -25.89 -1.42 -6.00
C ILE A 223 -24.76 -2.42 -5.78
N PHE A 224 -25.00 -3.43 -4.95
CA PHE A 224 -24.15 -4.60 -4.85
C PHE A 224 -24.77 -5.73 -5.68
N SER A 225 -24.12 -6.17 -6.77
CA SER A 225 -24.65 -7.21 -7.67
C SER A 225 -23.56 -7.91 -8.49
N PRO A 226 -23.58 -9.23 -8.83
CA PRO A 226 -24.54 -10.25 -8.45
C PRO A 226 -24.03 -11.14 -7.30
N GLY A 227 -24.83 -11.38 -6.26
CA GLY A 227 -24.56 -12.47 -5.31
C GLY A 227 -24.80 -12.15 -3.83
N ASN A 228 -24.35 -13.09 -2.99
CA ASN A 228 -24.47 -13.03 -1.54
C ASN A 228 -23.19 -12.46 -0.91
N ASN A 229 -23.30 -11.46 -0.02
CA ASN A 229 -22.21 -10.76 0.67
C ASN A 229 -21.13 -10.15 -0.25
N GLN A 230 -21.44 -9.05 -0.95
CA GLN A 230 -20.53 -8.43 -1.91
C GLN A 230 -19.78 -7.20 -1.39
N GLY A 231 -20.09 -6.76 -0.17
CA GLY A 231 -19.45 -5.61 0.43
C GLY A 231 -20.35 -4.88 1.42
N ASP A 232 -19.74 -3.95 2.15
CA ASP A 232 -20.41 -3.01 3.02
C ASP A 232 -19.91 -1.60 2.73
N LEU A 233 -20.66 -0.61 3.18
CA LEU A 233 -20.22 0.78 3.18
C LEU A 233 -19.60 1.10 4.53
N TRP A 234 -18.42 1.70 4.53
CA TRP A 234 -17.68 2.09 5.72
C TRP A 234 -17.30 3.56 5.62
N ALA A 235 -17.60 4.31 6.68
CA ALA A 235 -17.24 5.72 6.74
C ALA A 235 -16.72 6.10 8.12
N VAL A 236 -15.62 6.85 8.16
CA VAL A 236 -15.02 7.33 9.41
C VAL A 236 -15.79 8.54 9.95
N ASN A 237 -16.12 9.50 9.07
CA ASN A 237 -16.81 10.73 9.43
C ASN A 237 -18.05 10.96 8.55
N GLU A 238 -19.06 10.12 8.76
CA GLU A 238 -20.33 10.19 8.03
C GLU A 238 -21.25 11.28 8.59
N SER A 239 -21.64 12.23 7.73
CA SER A 239 -22.57 13.31 8.03
C SER A 239 -23.99 12.79 8.33
N ALA A 240 -24.74 13.52 9.15
CA ALA A 240 -26.12 13.12 9.47
C ALA A 240 -27.03 13.11 8.23
N ALA A 241 -26.85 14.08 7.32
CA ALA A 241 -27.65 14.21 6.11
C ALA A 241 -27.40 13.04 5.14
N ASP A 242 -26.14 12.72 4.87
CA ASP A 242 -25.75 11.64 3.96
C ASP A 242 -26.14 10.27 4.55
N ARG A 243 -26.01 10.09 5.86
CA ARG A 243 -26.52 8.89 6.55
C ARG A 243 -28.02 8.73 6.39
N THR A 244 -28.80 9.80 6.57
CA THR A 244 -30.24 9.76 6.32
C THR A 244 -30.55 9.39 4.87
N ALA A 245 -29.80 9.94 3.91
CA ALA A 245 -29.97 9.61 2.50
C ALA A 245 -29.63 8.14 2.20
N LEU A 246 -28.52 7.61 2.73
CA LEU A 246 -28.10 6.21 2.53
C LEU A 246 -29.10 5.19 3.08
N ASN A 247 -29.73 5.50 4.22
CA ASN A 247 -30.76 4.65 4.82
C ASN A 247 -32.16 4.88 4.23
N GLY A 248 -32.28 5.72 3.20
CA GLY A 248 -33.50 5.87 2.42
C GLY A 248 -33.88 4.58 1.71
N ALA A 249 -35.19 4.31 1.61
CA ALA A 249 -35.69 3.08 1.00
C ALA A 249 -35.21 2.93 -0.45
N GLY A 250 -34.49 1.83 -0.73
CA GLY A 250 -34.04 1.48 -2.07
C GLY A 250 -32.81 2.24 -2.58
N VAL A 251 -32.21 3.14 -1.77
CA VAL A 251 -31.00 3.91 -2.15
C VAL A 251 -29.78 2.99 -2.28
N VAL A 252 -29.61 2.09 -1.31
CA VAL A 252 -28.62 1.02 -1.35
C VAL A 252 -29.33 -0.30 -1.58
N GLN A 253 -28.93 -1.04 -2.61
CA GLN A 253 -29.52 -2.32 -3.01
C GLN A 253 -28.47 -3.43 -3.07
N GLY A 254 -28.92 -4.68 -2.99
CA GLY A 254 -28.07 -5.87 -2.90
C GLY A 254 -27.78 -6.29 -1.47
N GLN A 255 -26.95 -7.32 -1.29
CA GLN A 255 -26.62 -7.84 0.04
C GLN A 255 -25.55 -7.02 0.75
N HIS A 256 -25.92 -6.41 1.87
CA HIS A 256 -25.08 -5.62 2.76
C HIS A 256 -25.57 -5.81 4.21
N THR A 257 -24.73 -5.46 5.19
CA THR A 257 -25.11 -5.43 6.61
C THR A 257 -26.27 -4.45 6.81
N PRO A 258 -27.41 -4.89 7.38
CA PRO A 258 -28.56 -4.01 7.58
C PRO A 258 -28.26 -2.81 8.48
N SER A 259 -29.01 -1.73 8.26
CA SER A 259 -28.98 -0.43 8.93
C SER A 259 -28.52 -0.44 10.42
N PRO A 260 -27.72 0.55 10.87
CA PRO A 260 -27.33 1.75 10.12
C PRO A 260 -26.15 1.51 9.17
N ILE A 261 -26.30 1.96 7.93
CA ILE A 261 -25.20 2.14 6.99
C ILE A 261 -24.85 3.63 6.85
N PRO A 262 -23.59 3.99 6.57
CA PRO A 262 -22.44 3.10 6.53
C PRO A 262 -22.04 2.64 7.94
N LEU A 263 -21.35 1.50 7.99
CA LEU A 263 -20.71 1.00 9.19
C LEU A 263 -19.58 1.94 9.62
N ALA A 264 -19.28 1.95 10.92
CA ALA A 264 -18.26 2.82 11.49
C ALA A 264 -16.86 2.40 11.02
N GLY A 265 -16.19 3.31 10.31
CA GLY A 265 -14.82 3.15 9.84
C GLY A 265 -13.77 3.64 10.84
N THR A 266 -12.53 3.20 10.66
CA THR A 266 -11.33 3.77 11.28
C THR A 266 -10.46 4.36 10.19
N HIS A 267 -9.91 5.56 10.39
CA HIS A 267 -9.08 6.27 9.41
C HIS A 267 -8.03 5.36 8.76
N LEU A 268 -7.98 5.39 7.43
CA LEU A 268 -6.96 4.73 6.61
C LEU A 268 -6.00 5.78 6.06
N ASP A 269 -4.72 5.67 6.40
CA ASP A 269 -3.66 6.49 5.84
C ASP A 269 -3.42 6.15 4.35
N PHE A 270 -2.80 7.07 3.59
CA PHE A 270 -2.41 6.83 2.20
C PHE A 270 -1.34 5.73 2.13
N PRO A 271 -1.63 4.58 1.50
CA PRO A 271 -0.60 3.56 1.30
C PRO A 271 0.34 4.05 0.20
N SER A 272 1.65 4.07 0.44
CA SER A 272 2.68 4.51 -0.51
C SER A 272 3.16 3.34 -1.37
N TYR A 273 2.38 2.91 -2.36
CA TYR A 273 2.81 1.83 -3.25
C TYR A 273 4.09 2.24 -3.99
N PRO A 274 5.09 1.35 -4.08
CA PRO A 274 6.34 1.67 -4.76
C PRO A 274 6.10 2.06 -6.22
N GLU A 275 6.69 3.17 -6.62
CA GLU A 275 6.69 3.65 -8.00
C GLU A 275 7.50 2.68 -8.88
N PRO A 276 7.07 2.41 -10.13
CA PRO A 276 7.90 1.73 -11.11
C PRO A 276 9.21 2.47 -11.33
N VAL A 277 10.26 1.75 -11.72
CA VAL A 277 11.53 2.40 -12.11
C VAL A 277 11.27 3.23 -13.38
N PRO A 278 11.66 4.52 -13.41
CA PRO A 278 11.46 5.38 -14.58
C PRO A 278 12.06 4.76 -15.85
N PRO A 279 11.33 4.73 -16.99
CA PRO A 279 11.84 4.17 -18.22
C PRO A 279 13.03 4.96 -18.77
N ALA A 280 14.06 4.27 -19.28
CA ALA A 280 15.24 4.91 -19.84
C ALA A 280 15.02 5.59 -21.21
N VAL A 281 13.94 5.25 -21.92
CA VAL A 281 13.63 5.77 -23.26
C VAL A 281 12.57 6.84 -23.15
N SER A 282 12.81 8.00 -23.78
CA SER A 282 11.87 9.13 -23.80
C SER A 282 11.35 9.41 -25.22
N TYR A 283 10.09 9.78 -25.29
CA TYR A 283 9.34 10.14 -26.48
C TYR A 283 8.71 11.52 -26.30
N ALA A 284 8.54 12.27 -27.39
CA ALA A 284 7.96 13.61 -27.37
C ALA A 284 6.43 13.64 -27.26
N GLY A 285 5.75 12.52 -26.96
CA GLY A 285 4.30 12.35 -27.15
C GLY A 285 3.94 11.53 -28.40
N LYS A 286 2.72 11.01 -28.48
CA LYS A 286 2.23 10.26 -29.65
C LYS A 286 0.75 10.52 -29.89
N THR A 287 0.38 10.85 -31.13
CA THR A 287 -1.01 11.01 -31.56
C THR A 287 -1.36 9.92 -32.56
N VAL A 288 -2.27 9.02 -32.19
CA VAL A 288 -2.84 8.01 -33.09
C VAL A 288 -4.09 8.61 -33.75
N VAL A 289 -3.99 8.85 -35.05
CA VAL A 289 -4.97 9.63 -35.83
C VAL A 289 -6.03 8.73 -36.48
N SER A 290 -5.62 7.59 -37.03
CA SER A 290 -6.50 6.66 -37.74
C SER A 290 -5.91 5.26 -37.78
N GLY A 291 -6.77 4.24 -37.87
CA GLY A 291 -6.33 2.85 -37.89
C GLY A 291 -5.70 2.42 -36.57
N THR A 292 -4.96 1.30 -36.61
CA THR A 292 -4.28 0.73 -35.45
C THR A 292 -2.81 1.11 -35.45
N ASP A 293 -2.31 1.66 -34.34
CA ASP A 293 -0.90 2.00 -34.14
C ASP A 293 -0.47 1.65 -32.70
N CYS A 294 0.83 1.52 -32.47
CA CYS A 294 1.36 0.93 -31.26
C CYS A 294 2.10 1.93 -30.39
N LEU A 295 1.83 1.89 -29.09
CA LEU A 295 2.56 2.67 -28.10
C LEU A 295 3.66 1.77 -27.54
N SER A 296 4.87 2.33 -27.41
CA SER A 296 6.01 1.66 -26.79
C SER A 296 6.19 2.15 -25.36
N PRO A 297 6.60 1.29 -24.41
CA PRO A 297 6.87 1.73 -23.04
C PRO A 297 8.01 2.75 -23.04
N GLY A 298 7.91 3.75 -22.18
CA GLY A 298 8.81 4.89 -22.13
C GLY A 298 8.23 6.09 -21.40
N GLN A 299 9.05 7.13 -21.29
CA GLN A 299 8.66 8.45 -20.82
C GLN A 299 8.07 9.25 -21.97
N TYR A 300 6.96 9.92 -21.75
CA TYR A 300 6.26 10.76 -22.72
C TYR A 300 6.29 12.20 -22.20
N THR A 301 7.17 13.01 -22.78
CA THR A 301 7.36 14.43 -22.41
C THR A 301 6.26 15.34 -22.94
N ASN A 302 5.21 14.77 -23.54
CA ASN A 302 4.02 15.44 -24.05
C ASN A 302 2.87 14.42 -24.16
N ALA A 303 1.70 14.88 -24.60
CA ALA A 303 0.49 14.10 -24.57
C ALA A 303 0.52 12.82 -25.41
N ILE A 304 -0.14 11.78 -24.88
CA ILE A 304 -0.64 10.65 -25.67
C ILE A 304 -2.06 10.98 -26.10
N LYS A 305 -2.35 10.89 -27.40
CA LYS A 305 -3.68 11.18 -27.95
C LYS A 305 -4.14 10.05 -28.84
N VAL A 306 -5.37 9.62 -28.67
CA VAL A 306 -5.99 8.61 -29.54
C VAL A 306 -7.27 9.22 -30.10
N GLN A 307 -7.26 9.56 -31.38
CA GLN A 307 -8.41 10.22 -32.01
C GLN A 307 -9.59 9.27 -32.19
N ASN A 308 -10.78 9.83 -32.39
CA ASN A 308 -11.99 9.06 -32.61
C ASN A 308 -11.83 8.11 -33.82
N GLY A 309 -12.21 6.85 -33.64
CA GLY A 309 -12.08 5.80 -34.65
C GLY A 309 -10.67 5.22 -34.82
N ALA A 310 -9.68 5.72 -34.08
CA ALA A 310 -8.33 5.16 -34.05
C ALA A 310 -8.15 4.17 -32.89
N GLU A 311 -7.18 3.27 -33.03
CA GLU A 311 -6.86 2.25 -32.04
C GLU A 311 -5.37 2.32 -31.67
N ALA A 312 -5.08 2.52 -30.39
CA ALA A 312 -3.75 2.50 -29.83
C ALA A 312 -3.52 1.22 -29.03
N VAL A 313 -2.56 0.39 -29.46
CA VAL A 313 -2.18 -0.85 -28.79
C VAL A 313 -0.91 -0.62 -27.98
N MET A 314 -1.00 -0.80 -26.65
CA MET A 314 0.11 -0.63 -25.73
C MET A 314 0.91 -1.92 -25.61
N LEU A 315 2.19 -1.88 -26.00
CA LEU A 315 3.14 -2.94 -25.68
C LEU A 315 3.35 -3.04 -24.16
N PRO A 316 3.70 -4.23 -23.61
CA PRO A 316 3.85 -4.40 -22.16
C PRO A 316 4.96 -3.51 -21.58
N GLY A 317 4.73 -2.92 -20.42
CA GLY A 317 5.71 -2.07 -19.74
C GLY A 317 5.13 -0.80 -19.10
N VAL A 318 6.04 0.12 -18.77
CA VAL A 318 5.74 1.37 -18.04
C VAL A 318 5.59 2.54 -19.04
N TYR A 319 4.52 3.31 -18.88
CA TYR A 319 4.21 4.50 -19.66
C TYR A 319 4.13 5.71 -18.73
N GLN A 320 5.21 6.47 -18.62
CA GLN A 320 5.27 7.65 -17.77
C GLN A 320 4.89 8.89 -18.57
N ILE A 321 3.78 9.54 -18.25
CA ILE A 321 3.29 10.75 -18.94
C ILE A 321 3.63 11.96 -18.08
N GLU A 322 4.65 12.70 -18.51
CA GLU A 322 5.21 13.82 -17.76
C GLU A 322 4.54 15.16 -18.08
N ALA A 323 3.90 15.28 -19.25
CA ALA A 323 3.25 16.52 -19.66
C ALA A 323 2.02 16.33 -20.56
N ASN A 324 1.09 17.28 -20.46
CA ASN A 324 -0.14 17.39 -21.25
C ASN A 324 -1.11 16.18 -21.21
N GLY A 325 -0.82 15.15 -20.42
CA GLY A 325 -1.75 14.09 -20.07
C GLY A 325 -2.05 13.10 -21.20
N ALA A 326 -3.21 12.45 -21.14
CA ALA A 326 -3.70 11.58 -22.20
C ALA A 326 -5.11 11.95 -22.61
N ASP A 327 -5.36 12.08 -23.92
CA ASP A 327 -6.69 12.35 -24.47
C ASP A 327 -7.14 11.18 -25.34
N ILE A 328 -8.00 10.33 -24.78
CA ILE A 328 -8.48 9.11 -25.43
C ILE A 328 -9.90 9.35 -25.96
N GLN A 329 -10.03 9.44 -27.27
CA GLN A 329 -11.31 9.59 -28.00
C GLN A 329 -11.67 8.32 -28.80
N GLY A 330 -10.67 7.52 -29.17
CA GLY A 330 -10.81 6.20 -29.79
C GLY A 330 -10.58 5.04 -28.81
N THR A 331 -9.93 3.97 -29.26
CA THR A 331 -9.66 2.79 -28.45
C THR A 331 -8.21 2.79 -27.94
N LEU A 332 -8.00 2.75 -26.64
CA LEU A 332 -6.70 2.49 -26.01
C LEU A 332 -6.74 1.11 -25.34
N ARG A 333 -5.85 0.21 -25.71
CA ARG A 333 -5.83 -1.11 -25.09
C ARG A 333 -4.46 -1.74 -24.97
N THR A 334 -4.35 -2.70 -24.07
CA THR A 334 -3.21 -3.62 -24.01
C THR A 334 -3.23 -4.65 -25.13
N VAL A 335 -2.06 -5.27 -25.38
CA VAL A 335 -1.94 -6.46 -26.24
C VAL A 335 -2.80 -7.58 -25.67
N ARG A 336 -3.52 -8.30 -26.55
CA ARG A 336 -4.33 -9.46 -26.14
C ARG A 336 -3.55 -10.76 -26.34
N PRO A 337 -3.73 -11.78 -25.48
CA PRO A 337 -3.09 -13.09 -25.67
C PRO A 337 -3.38 -13.74 -27.04
N SER A 338 -4.56 -13.47 -27.62
CA SER A 338 -4.97 -13.97 -28.93
C SER A 338 -4.18 -13.37 -30.11
N GLU A 339 -3.45 -12.28 -29.89
CA GLU A 339 -2.65 -11.58 -30.91
C GLU A 339 -1.19 -12.03 -30.90
N LEU A 340 -0.80 -12.92 -30.00
CA LEU A 340 0.58 -13.37 -29.89
C LEU A 340 0.90 -14.48 -30.92
N PRO A 341 2.14 -14.53 -31.45
CA PRO A 341 3.24 -13.62 -31.15
C PRO A 341 3.25 -12.34 -32.02
N TYR A 342 2.37 -12.23 -33.02
CA TYR A 342 2.37 -11.14 -33.99
C TYR A 342 1.24 -10.15 -33.75
N VAL A 343 1.57 -9.06 -33.06
CA VAL A 343 0.63 -7.98 -32.80
C VAL A 343 0.61 -7.06 -34.02
N THR A 344 -0.54 -6.96 -34.68
CA THR A 344 -0.74 -6.11 -35.85
C THR A 344 -0.29 -4.68 -35.56
N ALA A 345 0.46 -4.08 -36.48
CA ALA A 345 1.14 -2.78 -36.35
C ALA A 345 2.27 -2.69 -35.30
N CYS A 346 2.41 -3.65 -34.37
CA CYS A 346 3.40 -3.55 -33.27
C CYS A 346 4.60 -4.51 -33.41
N GLY A 347 4.51 -5.51 -34.28
CA GLY A 347 5.56 -6.51 -34.45
C GLY A 347 5.40 -7.68 -33.50
N THR A 348 6.51 -8.18 -32.92
CA THR A 348 6.52 -9.45 -32.19
C THR A 348 6.54 -9.26 -30.67
N VAL A 349 5.62 -9.92 -29.97
CA VAL A 349 5.60 -10.07 -28.51
C VAL A 349 5.69 -11.57 -28.17
N PRO A 350 6.59 -12.01 -27.27
CA PRO A 350 6.73 -13.43 -26.94
C PRO A 350 5.45 -14.07 -26.38
N VAL A 351 5.16 -15.30 -26.80
CA VAL A 351 4.07 -16.08 -26.20
C VAL A 351 4.39 -16.36 -24.74
N GLY A 352 3.42 -16.11 -23.85
CA GLY A 352 3.59 -16.27 -22.41
C GLY A 352 4.28 -15.09 -21.71
N ALA A 353 4.56 -13.99 -22.42
CA ALA A 353 4.99 -12.75 -21.80
C ALA A 353 3.89 -12.18 -20.88
N ASP A 354 4.31 -11.47 -19.83
CA ASP A 354 3.41 -10.59 -19.09
C ASP A 354 2.97 -9.45 -20.01
N LEU A 355 1.67 -9.35 -20.27
CA LEU A 355 1.09 -8.33 -21.15
C LEU A 355 0.69 -7.06 -20.41
N GLY A 356 0.94 -7.01 -19.10
CA GLY A 356 0.50 -5.93 -18.26
C GLY A 356 1.22 -4.62 -18.56
N VAL A 357 0.49 -3.53 -18.34
CA VAL A 357 1.00 -2.17 -18.43
C VAL A 357 0.74 -1.43 -17.14
N ILE A 358 1.53 -0.38 -16.92
CA ILE A 358 1.21 0.66 -15.93
C ILE A 358 1.35 2.02 -16.62
N ILE A 359 0.30 2.83 -16.51
CA ILE A 359 0.29 4.22 -16.97
C ILE A 359 0.52 5.10 -15.76
N GLU A 360 1.68 5.73 -15.71
CA GLU A 360 2.03 6.71 -14.70
C GLU A 360 1.76 8.12 -15.22
N ILE A 361 1.18 8.96 -14.38
CA ILE A 361 0.90 10.35 -14.72
C ILE A 361 1.39 11.23 -13.58
N THR A 362 2.34 12.11 -13.89
CA THR A 362 2.83 13.13 -12.96
C THR A 362 1.88 14.33 -12.99
N PRO A 363 1.13 14.64 -11.91
CA PRO A 363 0.31 15.84 -11.89
C PRO A 363 1.19 17.09 -11.85
N ALA A 364 0.67 18.19 -12.39
CA ALA A 364 1.38 19.46 -12.39
C ALA A 364 0.46 20.64 -12.07
N ASN A 365 1.09 21.76 -11.73
CA ASN A 365 0.40 23.03 -11.54
C ASN A 365 1.18 24.22 -12.12
N ASN A 366 1.83 24.03 -13.27
CA ASN A 366 2.72 25.05 -13.85
C ASN A 366 2.00 26.37 -14.22
N SER A 367 0.65 26.38 -14.24
CA SER A 367 -0.18 27.58 -14.43
C SER A 367 -0.66 28.24 -13.12
N GLY A 368 -0.28 27.72 -11.95
CA GLY A 368 -0.62 28.28 -10.64
C GLY A 368 -2.10 28.27 -10.28
N THR A 369 -2.89 27.32 -10.80
CA THR A 369 -4.32 27.23 -10.45
C THR A 369 -4.50 26.48 -9.13
N THR A 370 -5.50 26.87 -8.34
CA THR A 370 -5.82 26.16 -7.08
C THR A 370 -6.58 24.85 -7.30
N THR A 371 -6.95 24.54 -8.55
CA THR A 371 -7.65 23.31 -8.95
C THR A 371 -6.69 22.17 -9.32
N CYS A 372 -5.41 22.45 -9.61
CA CYS A 372 -4.41 21.42 -9.95
C CYS A 372 -4.89 20.38 -10.98
N ASN A 373 -5.34 20.88 -12.13
CA ASN A 373 -6.00 20.11 -13.18
C ASN A 373 -5.15 20.02 -14.47
N LYS A 374 -3.85 19.78 -14.33
CA LYS A 374 -2.95 19.55 -15.48
C LYS A 374 -2.62 18.08 -15.64
N HIS A 375 -2.21 17.75 -16.86
CA HIS A 375 -1.82 16.40 -17.29
C HIS A 375 -2.98 15.40 -17.17
N ILE A 376 -4.18 15.87 -17.47
CA ILE A 376 -5.41 15.09 -17.36
C ILE A 376 -5.32 13.83 -18.20
N PHE A 377 -5.67 12.68 -17.62
CA PHE A 377 -5.99 11.47 -18.35
C PHE A 377 -7.51 11.44 -18.55
N SER A 378 -7.93 11.73 -19.78
CA SER A 378 -9.34 11.84 -20.15
C SER A 378 -9.78 10.75 -21.11
N ALA A 379 -10.95 10.20 -20.83
CA ALA A 379 -11.68 9.31 -21.73
C ALA A 379 -12.92 10.04 -22.25
N ALA A 380 -13.04 10.22 -23.57
CA ALA A 380 -14.19 10.86 -24.20
C ALA A 380 -15.37 9.89 -24.33
N SER A 381 -16.56 10.42 -24.64
CA SER A 381 -17.83 9.65 -24.70
C SER A 381 -17.84 8.49 -25.70
N THR A 382 -16.97 8.49 -26.71
CA THR A 382 -16.85 7.42 -27.72
C THR A 382 -15.66 6.50 -27.48
N SER A 383 -14.89 6.76 -26.43
CA SER A 383 -13.65 6.05 -26.18
C SER A 383 -13.88 4.64 -25.63
N THR A 384 -12.94 3.74 -25.93
CA THR A 384 -12.85 2.42 -25.29
C THR A 384 -11.48 2.27 -24.65
N ILE A 385 -11.43 1.88 -23.38
CA ILE A 385 -10.19 1.64 -22.64
C ILE A 385 -10.18 0.21 -22.11
N GLU A 386 -9.16 -0.57 -22.48
CA GLU A 386 -9.01 -1.97 -22.03
C GLU A 386 -7.58 -2.23 -21.54
N LEU A 387 -7.40 -2.26 -20.22
CA LEU A 387 -6.09 -2.36 -19.60
C LEU A 387 -5.95 -3.66 -18.81
N THR A 388 -4.82 -4.32 -19.01
CA THR A 388 -4.38 -5.48 -18.23
C THR A 388 -3.27 -5.02 -17.29
N PRO A 389 -3.37 -5.27 -15.97
CA PRO A 389 -2.34 -4.92 -15.02
C PRO A 389 -1.21 -5.96 -15.03
N SER A 390 -0.04 -5.61 -14.53
CA SER A 390 1.07 -6.54 -14.30
C SER A 390 1.28 -6.76 -12.79
N PRO A 391 1.54 -8.00 -12.35
CA PRO A 391 2.04 -8.27 -11.00
C PRO A 391 3.38 -7.56 -10.71
N GLN A 392 4.21 -7.28 -11.71
CA GLN A 392 5.46 -6.53 -11.54
C GLN A 392 5.22 -5.10 -11.04
N TYR A 393 4.05 -4.54 -11.35
CA TYR A 393 3.63 -3.19 -10.96
C TYR A 393 2.51 -3.22 -9.93
N PHE A 394 2.54 -4.21 -9.02
CA PHE A 394 1.57 -4.38 -7.94
C PHE A 394 0.13 -4.39 -8.42
N ASN A 395 -0.15 -4.94 -9.61
CA ASN A 395 -1.47 -4.93 -10.23
C ASN A 395 -2.12 -3.53 -10.37
N ILE A 396 -1.33 -2.46 -10.46
CA ILE A 396 -1.82 -1.10 -10.71
C ILE A 396 -1.76 -0.84 -12.23
N SER A 397 -2.91 -0.47 -12.82
CA SER A 397 -3.00 -0.15 -14.25
C SER A 397 -2.80 1.33 -14.54
N ILE A 398 -3.29 2.21 -13.65
CA ILE A 398 -3.04 3.65 -13.72
C ILE A 398 -2.58 4.13 -12.35
N TYR A 399 -1.45 4.82 -12.35
CA TYR A 399 -0.80 5.40 -11.18
C TYR A 399 -0.71 6.90 -11.35
N ILE A 400 -1.42 7.65 -10.52
CA ILE A 400 -1.36 9.11 -10.48
C ILE A 400 -0.43 9.47 -9.33
N GLU A 401 0.72 10.05 -9.66
CA GLU A 401 1.72 10.41 -8.66
C GLU A 401 1.20 11.45 -7.67
N THR A 402 1.83 11.52 -6.51
CA THR A 402 1.51 12.54 -5.51
C THR A 402 2.31 13.80 -5.79
N MET A 403 1.65 14.85 -6.28
CA MET A 403 2.30 16.14 -6.54
C MET A 403 2.86 16.74 -5.23
N PRO A 404 4.15 17.11 -5.15
CA PRO A 404 4.70 17.75 -3.96
C PRO A 404 3.92 19.00 -3.55
N ASN A 405 3.66 19.17 -2.25
CA ASN A 405 2.92 20.31 -1.68
C ASN A 405 1.48 20.49 -2.23
N TRP A 406 0.87 19.44 -2.79
CA TRP A 406 -0.49 19.53 -3.31
C TRP A 406 -1.51 20.02 -2.27
N GLN A 407 -1.33 19.68 -0.99
CA GLN A 407 -2.26 20.08 0.09
C GLN A 407 -2.30 21.60 0.32
N THR A 408 -1.20 22.30 0.08
CA THR A 408 -1.12 23.77 0.21
C THR A 408 -1.31 24.49 -1.13
N THR A 409 -1.23 23.76 -2.24
CA THR A 409 -1.32 24.31 -3.60
C THR A 409 -2.73 24.14 -4.19
N CYS A 410 -3.30 22.95 -4.05
CA CYS A 410 -4.58 22.53 -4.62
C CYS A 410 -5.71 22.84 -3.64
N THR A 411 -5.95 24.14 -3.43
CA THR A 411 -6.86 24.66 -2.40
C THR A 411 -8.32 24.78 -2.82
N SER A 412 -8.64 24.49 -4.09
CA SER A 412 -10.03 24.41 -4.56
C SER A 412 -10.67 23.12 -4.04
N ALA A 413 -11.83 23.23 -3.38
CA ALA A 413 -12.49 22.07 -2.78
C ALA A 413 -13.20 21.18 -3.82
N PRO A 414 -13.20 19.84 -3.65
CA PRO A 414 -12.39 19.09 -2.68
C PRO A 414 -10.89 19.26 -2.96
N LEU A 415 -10.09 19.50 -1.92
CA LEU A 415 -8.63 19.66 -2.03
C LEU A 415 -8.05 18.49 -2.82
N GLY A 416 -6.99 18.64 -3.60
CA GLY A 416 -6.41 17.52 -4.37
C GLY A 416 -6.18 17.84 -5.84
N THR A 417 -5.45 16.94 -6.52
CA THR A 417 -5.27 17.02 -7.97
C THR A 417 -6.55 16.59 -8.69
N ASN A 418 -6.66 16.91 -9.98
CA ASN A 418 -7.85 16.60 -10.79
C ASN A 418 -7.43 16.02 -12.15
N VAL A 419 -6.81 14.84 -12.11
CA VAL A 419 -6.10 14.22 -13.24
C VAL A 419 -6.97 13.21 -13.98
N LEU A 420 -7.65 12.28 -13.31
CA LEU A 420 -8.40 11.23 -13.99
C LEU A 420 -9.88 11.60 -14.22
N LYS A 421 -10.30 11.60 -15.50
CA LYS A 421 -11.65 12.04 -15.90
C LYS A 421 -12.25 11.18 -17.02
N PHE A 422 -13.28 10.41 -16.71
CA PHE A 422 -14.03 9.67 -17.72
C PHE A 422 -15.37 10.34 -18.02
N SER A 423 -15.60 10.60 -19.30
CA SER A 423 -16.83 11.22 -19.80
C SER A 423 -17.95 10.20 -19.97
N GLY A 424 -19.20 10.65 -19.87
CA GLY A 424 -20.34 9.76 -20.05
C GLY A 424 -20.35 9.11 -21.44
N GLY A 425 -20.62 7.81 -21.48
CA GLY A 425 -20.59 7.01 -22.71
C GLY A 425 -19.27 6.30 -23.00
N SER A 426 -18.16 6.70 -22.37
CA SER A 426 -16.89 5.95 -22.50
C SER A 426 -17.05 4.52 -22.01
N CYS A 427 -16.45 3.56 -22.70
CA CYS A 427 -16.41 2.17 -22.26
C CYS A 427 -15.05 1.84 -21.67
N TYR A 428 -15.02 1.27 -20.48
CA TYR A 428 -13.76 0.90 -19.82
C TYR A 428 -13.85 -0.49 -19.18
N SER A 429 -12.77 -1.24 -19.36
CA SER A 429 -12.48 -2.53 -18.71
C SER A 429 -11.02 -2.47 -18.27
N ILE A 430 -10.81 -1.86 -17.11
CA ILE A 430 -9.50 -1.65 -16.51
C ILE A 430 -9.35 -2.65 -15.38
N LEU A 431 -8.60 -3.71 -15.65
CA LEU A 431 -8.29 -4.69 -14.61
C LEU A 431 -7.22 -4.12 -13.66
N GLY A 432 -7.17 -4.61 -12.41
CA GLY A 432 -6.26 -4.08 -11.39
C GLY A 432 -6.77 -2.77 -10.77
N ALA A 433 -5.87 -1.95 -10.24
CA ALA A 433 -6.23 -0.70 -9.57
C ALA A 433 -6.01 0.56 -10.42
N LEU A 434 -6.92 1.52 -10.25
CA LEU A 434 -6.67 2.94 -10.43
C LEU A 434 -6.20 3.50 -9.09
N TYR A 435 -4.96 3.95 -9.03
CA TYR A 435 -4.35 4.46 -7.81
C TYR A 435 -4.00 5.95 -7.99
N GLY A 436 -4.59 6.79 -7.16
CA GLY A 436 -4.36 8.24 -7.13
C GLY A 436 -4.71 8.79 -5.75
N PRO A 437 -3.85 8.59 -4.74
CA PRO A 437 -4.19 8.85 -3.33
C PRO A 437 -4.41 10.33 -3.01
N ALA A 438 -3.99 11.23 -3.91
CA ALA A 438 -4.19 12.68 -3.83
C ALA A 438 -5.08 13.23 -4.97
N ASP A 439 -5.68 12.35 -5.79
CA ASP A 439 -6.47 12.75 -6.96
C ASP A 439 -7.97 12.67 -6.72
N ASN A 440 -8.67 13.73 -7.11
CA ASN A 440 -10.12 13.79 -7.19
C ASN A 440 -10.57 13.19 -8.52
N MET A 441 -10.91 11.90 -8.49
CA MET A 441 -11.28 11.18 -9.69
C MET A 441 -12.74 11.46 -10.06
N THR A 442 -13.01 11.60 -11.36
CA THR A 442 -14.37 11.70 -11.89
C THR A 442 -14.65 10.55 -12.83
N LEU A 443 -15.64 9.75 -12.49
CA LEU A 443 -16.20 8.71 -13.35
C LEU A 443 -17.60 9.13 -13.79
N THR A 444 -17.97 8.79 -15.01
CA THR A 444 -19.32 9.01 -15.51
C THR A 444 -19.85 7.67 -16.01
N GLY A 445 -21.16 7.43 -15.88
CA GLY A 445 -21.78 6.16 -16.30
C GLY A 445 -21.32 5.70 -17.69
N SER A 446 -20.90 4.43 -17.78
CA SER A 446 -20.42 3.81 -19.02
C SER A 446 -21.58 3.17 -19.79
N ALA A 447 -21.57 3.29 -21.11
CA ALA A 447 -22.54 2.57 -21.95
C ALA A 447 -22.18 1.07 -22.11
N CYS A 448 -20.91 0.70 -21.86
CA CYS A 448 -20.40 -0.67 -21.97
C CYS A 448 -19.09 -0.87 -21.18
N GLY A 449 -18.65 -2.11 -21.02
CA GLY A 449 -17.44 -2.48 -20.25
C GLY A 449 -17.74 -3.11 -18.88
N SER A 450 -16.68 -3.49 -18.18
CA SER A 450 -16.73 -4.12 -16.84
C SER A 450 -16.26 -3.18 -15.73
N GLY A 451 -15.96 -1.92 -16.05
CA GLY A 451 -15.47 -0.94 -15.09
C GLY A 451 -13.99 -1.08 -14.78
N VAL A 452 -13.67 -0.77 -13.54
CA VAL A 452 -12.35 -0.78 -12.93
C VAL A 452 -12.29 -1.90 -11.88
N GLY A 453 -11.13 -2.54 -11.74
CA GLY A 453 -10.92 -3.57 -10.73
C GLY A 453 -10.98 -3.03 -9.30
N GLN A 454 -10.22 -1.97 -9.01
CA GLN A 454 -10.25 -1.24 -7.73
C GLN A 454 -9.98 0.25 -7.97
N ILE A 455 -10.63 1.11 -7.18
CA ILE A 455 -10.37 2.54 -7.16
C ILE A 455 -9.80 2.93 -5.79
N VAL A 456 -8.61 3.49 -5.77
CA VAL A 456 -7.99 4.11 -4.61
C VAL A 456 -7.75 5.58 -4.93
N ALA A 457 -8.59 6.46 -4.41
CA ALA A 457 -8.62 7.87 -4.77
C ALA A 457 -8.61 8.77 -3.52
N TRP A 458 -8.34 10.06 -3.71
CA TRP A 458 -8.57 11.05 -2.68
C TRP A 458 -10.08 11.29 -2.51
N THR A 459 -10.76 11.67 -3.60
CA THR A 459 -12.22 11.65 -3.70
C THR A 459 -12.67 11.02 -5.00
N LEU A 460 -13.92 10.55 -5.04
CA LEU A 460 -14.55 10.00 -6.22
C LEU A 460 -15.91 10.64 -6.43
N THR A 461 -16.09 11.24 -7.61
CA THR A 461 -17.37 11.77 -8.05
C THR A 461 -17.90 10.93 -9.21
N VAL A 462 -19.13 10.42 -9.05
CA VAL A 462 -19.89 9.81 -10.14
C VAL A 462 -20.82 10.87 -10.74
N ASN A 463 -20.57 11.21 -11.99
CA ASN A 463 -21.36 12.16 -12.76
C ASN A 463 -22.27 11.46 -13.78
N GLY A 464 -23.23 12.22 -14.31
CA GLY A 464 -24.12 11.77 -15.38
C GLY A 464 -25.24 10.84 -14.92
N ASN A 465 -26.18 10.55 -15.82
CA ASN A 465 -27.42 9.85 -15.49
C ASN A 465 -27.34 8.32 -15.75
N GLY A 466 -26.13 7.78 -15.82
CA GLY A 466 -25.88 6.38 -16.13
C GLY A 466 -25.37 5.60 -14.92
N ASN A 467 -25.36 4.28 -15.05
CA ASN A 467 -24.74 3.40 -14.07
C ASN A 467 -23.25 3.22 -14.37
N VAL A 468 -22.40 3.43 -13.37
CA VAL A 468 -21.00 3.03 -13.40
C VAL A 468 -20.92 1.59 -12.91
N ASN A 469 -20.45 0.67 -13.75
CA ASN A 469 -20.41 -0.75 -13.39
C ASN A 469 -18.97 -1.18 -13.09
N GLU A 470 -18.64 -1.35 -11.81
CA GLU A 470 -17.32 -1.74 -11.32
C GLU A 470 -17.25 -3.24 -11.08
N THR A 471 -16.27 -3.93 -11.67
CA THR A 471 -16.05 -5.37 -11.44
C THR A 471 -14.82 -5.56 -10.57
N PHE A 472 -15.06 -5.79 -9.29
CA PHE A 472 -14.05 -6.04 -8.29
C PHE A 472 -13.61 -7.51 -8.25
N ASP A 473 -12.31 -7.72 -8.43
CA ASP A 473 -11.66 -9.02 -8.26
C ASP A 473 -10.63 -8.94 -7.12
N PRO A 474 -10.91 -9.56 -5.94
CA PRO A 474 -10.00 -9.53 -4.80
C PRO A 474 -8.67 -10.25 -5.07
N SER A 475 -8.59 -11.10 -6.10
CA SER A 475 -7.34 -11.78 -6.50
C SER A 475 -6.40 -10.89 -7.32
N LYS A 476 -6.89 -9.73 -7.79
CA LYS A 476 -6.16 -8.80 -8.67
C LYS A 476 -5.88 -7.46 -8.01
N LEU A 477 -5.95 -7.39 -6.68
CA LEU A 477 -5.70 -6.18 -5.93
C LEU A 477 -4.21 -5.83 -5.90
N PRO A 478 -3.90 -4.54 -5.69
CA PRO A 478 -2.58 -4.14 -5.26
C PRO A 478 -2.19 -4.84 -3.98
N TYR A 479 -1.00 -5.41 -4.02
CA TYR A 479 -0.44 -6.12 -2.90
C TYR A 479 0.79 -5.35 -2.42
N MET A 480 0.80 -5.01 -1.14
CA MET A 480 2.01 -4.57 -0.45
C MET A 480 2.02 -5.33 0.85
N LYS A 481 2.96 -6.26 1.00
CA LYS A 481 3.14 -7.01 2.24
C LYS A 481 4.61 -7.39 2.39
N GLY A 482 5.22 -7.00 3.49
CA GLY A 482 6.60 -7.38 3.75
C GLY A 482 7.28 -6.51 4.80
N LEU A 483 8.50 -6.90 5.14
CA LEU A 483 9.39 -6.11 5.99
C LEU A 483 9.92 -4.92 5.19
N THR A 484 9.96 -3.78 5.84
CA THR A 484 10.64 -2.57 5.36
C THR A 484 11.88 -2.37 6.22
N GLN A 485 13.04 -2.30 5.57
CA GLN A 485 14.32 -2.06 6.24
C GLN A 485 14.52 -0.57 6.56
#